data_AF-A0A8J7XXR5-F1
#
_entry.id   AF-A0A8J7XXR5-F1
#
_cell.length_a   1.000
_cell.length_b   1.000
_cell.length_c   1.000
_cell.angle_alpha   90.00
_cell.angle_beta   90.00
_cell.angle_gamma   90.00
#
_symmetry.space_group_name_H-M   'P 1'
#
loop_
_entity.id
_entity.type
_entity.pdbx_description
1 polymer ?
#
loop_
_entity_poly.entity_id
_entity_poly.type
_entity_poly.pdbx_seq_one_letter_code
_entity_poly.pdbx_strand_id
1 'polypeptide(L)'
;MYVSNYNVIIDVEEHTEKILINSLSQSMDVVGGEEKELLSLLKGEGSFEKVKDSDLEYLLNRGYIFHSAEEEENLLSSILRVDDQEKYPCDFLLYPT
;
A
#
# COMPACT_ATOMS: atom_id res chain seq x y z
N MET A 1 -13.25 -5.55 7.18
CA MET A 1 -12.17 -5.26 6.21
C MET A 1 -12.23 -3.80 5.86
N TYR A 2 -11.07 -3.20 5.64
CA TYR A 2 -10.86 -1.78 5.49
C TYR A 2 -9.84 -1.55 4.36
N VAL A 3 -10.13 -0.66 3.43
CA VAL A 3 -9.18 -0.32 2.35
C VAL A 3 -8.23 0.74 2.88
N SER A 4 -6.93 0.53 2.70
CA SER A 4 -5.93 1.48 3.18
C SER A 4 -6.09 2.86 2.54
N ASN A 5 -5.95 3.92 3.34
CA ASN A 5 -5.97 5.29 2.83
C ASN A 5 -4.69 5.65 2.06
N TYR A 6 -3.64 4.85 2.22
CA TYR A 6 -2.32 5.08 1.63
C TYR A 6 -2.15 4.34 0.29
N ASN A 7 -3.22 3.72 -0.21
CA ASN A 7 -3.24 3.13 -1.54
C ASN A 7 -3.26 4.22 -2.61
N VAL A 8 -2.33 4.12 -3.55
CA VAL A 8 -2.27 4.91 -4.77
C VAL A 8 -2.33 3.95 -5.95
N ILE A 9 -3.24 4.22 -6.87
CA ILE A 9 -3.38 3.48 -8.12
C ILE A 9 -2.96 4.40 -9.25
N ILE A 10 -1.93 4.00 -9.99
CA ILE A 10 -1.43 4.73 -11.14
C ILE A 10 -1.91 4.02 -12.40
N ASP A 11 -2.72 4.74 -13.18
CA ASP A 11 -3.10 4.34 -14.52
C ASP A 11 -1.96 4.78 -15.48
N VAL A 12 -1.39 3.84 -16.23
CA VAL A 12 -0.33 4.11 -17.22
C VAL A 12 -0.98 4.21 -18.60
N GLU A 13 -0.84 5.36 -19.26
CA GLU A 13 -1.38 5.55 -20.61
C GLU A 13 -0.79 4.52 -21.58
N GLU A 14 -1.61 4.05 -22.54
CA GLU A 14 -1.25 3.02 -23.53
C GLU A 14 -1.00 1.60 -22.99
N HIS A 15 -1.00 1.43 -21.67
CA HIS A 15 -0.88 0.13 -21.01
C HIS A 15 -2.21 -0.30 -20.37
N THR A 16 -2.50 -1.60 -20.43
CA THR A 16 -3.65 -2.17 -19.71
C THR A 16 -3.35 -2.40 -18.24
N GLU A 17 -2.08 -2.43 -17.86
CA GLU A 17 -1.63 -2.66 -16.50
C GLU A 17 -1.77 -1.40 -15.63
N LYS A 18 -1.94 -1.61 -14.33
CA LYS A 18 -2.00 -0.54 -13.33
C LYS A 18 -0.99 -0.81 -12.24
N ILE A 19 -0.41 0.25 -11.71
CA ILE A 19 0.56 0.15 -10.63
C ILE A 19 -0.17 0.45 -9.32
N LEU A 20 -0.10 -0.48 -8.38
CA LEU A 20 -0.62 -0.34 -7.03
C LEU A 20 0.55 -0.03 -6.10
N ILE A 21 0.45 1.06 -5.36
CA ILE A 21 1.44 1.47 -4.38
C ILE A 21 0.73 1.67 -3.05
N ASN A 22 1.26 1.08 -1.98
CA ASN A 22 0.90 1.45 -0.62
C ASN A 22 2.17 1.94 0.08
N SER A 23 2.22 3.23 0.39
CA SER A 23 3.41 3.83 1.01
C SER A 23 3.62 3.39 2.46
N LEU A 24 2.52 3.03 3.15
CA LEU A 24 2.57 2.62 4.55
C LEU A 24 3.15 1.20 4.69
N SER A 25 2.68 0.26 3.88
CA SER A 25 3.20 -1.12 3.86
C SER A 25 4.42 -1.30 2.96
N GLN A 26 4.89 -0.22 2.31
CA GLN A 26 5.98 -0.22 1.33
C GLN A 26 5.78 -1.25 0.20
N SER A 27 4.52 -1.57 -0.12
CA SER A 27 4.18 -2.55 -1.14
C SER A 27 3.94 -1.88 -2.47
N MET A 28 4.46 -2.52 -3.53
CA MET A 28 4.30 -2.07 -4.91
C MET A 28 4.08 -3.30 -5.79
N ASP A 29 3.02 -3.27 -6.59
CA ASP A 29 2.65 -4.35 -7.50
C ASP A 29 2.10 -3.79 -8.81
N VAL A 30 2.18 -4.61 -9.85
CA VAL A 30 1.57 -4.34 -11.15
C VAL A 30 0.44 -5.34 -11.34
N VAL A 31 -0.77 -4.83 -11.54
CA VAL A 31 -1.98 -5.64 -11.74
C VAL A 31 -2.55 -5.41 -13.13
N GLY A 32 -3.15 -6.44 -13.70
CA GLY A 32 -3.84 -6.32 -14.99
C GLY A 32 -5.11 -5.47 -14.84
N GLY A 33 -5.37 -4.58 -15.80
CA GLY A 33 -6.57 -3.72 -15.80
C GLY A 33 -7.90 -4.44 -16.03
N GLU A 34 -7.86 -5.76 -16.27
CA GLU A 34 -9.07 -6.58 -16.43
C GLU A 34 -9.73 -6.91 -15.07
N GLU A 35 -9.03 -6.74 -13.95
CA GLU A 35 -9.51 -7.01 -12.59
C GLU A 35 -10.38 -5.87 -12.04
N LYS A 36 -11.52 -5.64 -12.69
CA LYS A 36 -12.41 -4.50 -12.40
C LYS A 36 -12.91 -4.47 -10.97
N GLU A 37 -13.27 -5.63 -10.41
CA GLU A 37 -13.80 -5.73 -9.04
C GLU A 37 -12.74 -5.35 -8.00
N LEU A 38 -11.51 -5.84 -8.18
CA LEU A 38 -10.37 -5.55 -7.30
C LEU A 38 -10.02 -4.05 -7.35
N LEU A 39 -9.90 -3.50 -8.56
CA LEU A 39 -9.56 -2.10 -8.75
C LEU A 39 -10.66 -1.17 -8.22
N SER A 40 -11.93 -1.52 -8.41
CA SER A 40 -13.06 -0.77 -7.87
C SER A 40 -13.05 -0.79 -6.34
N LEU A 41 -12.73 -1.94 -5.73
CA LEU A 41 -12.57 -2.04 -4.27
C LEU A 41 -11.46 -1.12 -3.78
N LEU A 42 -10.26 -1.17 -4.38
CA LEU A 42 -9.12 -0.36 -3.97
C LEU A 42 -9.33 1.15 -4.19
N LYS A 43 -10.23 1.54 -5.11
CA LYS A 43 -10.69 2.94 -5.29
C LYS A 43 -11.79 3.35 -4.31
N GLY A 44 -12.26 2.44 -3.44
CA GLY A 44 -13.33 2.70 -2.46
C GLY A 44 -14.75 2.65 -3.04
N GLU A 45 -14.92 2.25 -4.30
CA GLU A 45 -16.22 2.16 -4.99
C GLU A 45 -16.80 0.73 -4.97
N GLY A 46 -15.96 -0.26 -4.63
CA GLY A 46 -16.29 -1.68 -4.66
C GLY A 46 -16.78 -2.26 -3.33
N SER A 47 -17.13 -3.54 -3.35
CA SER A 47 -17.48 -4.34 -2.17
C SER A 47 -16.58 -5.55 -2.07
N PHE A 48 -16.15 -5.88 -0.85
CA PHE A 48 -15.32 -7.05 -0.56
C PHE A 48 -15.96 -8.37 -1.01
N GLU A 49 -17.30 -8.46 -1.00
CA GLU A 49 -18.05 -9.67 -1.39
C GLU A 49 -17.92 -10.02 -2.88
N LYS A 50 -17.47 -9.07 -3.72
CA LYS A 50 -17.31 -9.27 -5.17
C LYS A 50 -15.90 -9.67 -5.57
N VAL A 51 -14.96 -9.65 -4.62
CA VAL A 51 -13.55 -9.99 -4.85
C VAL A 51 -13.33 -11.43 -4.37
N LYS A 52 -12.50 -12.19 -5.07
CA LYS A 52 -12.21 -13.59 -4.68
C LYS A 52 -11.44 -13.60 -3.36
N ASP A 53 -11.68 -14.60 -2.53
CA ASP A 53 -11.00 -14.76 -1.25
C ASP A 53 -9.46 -14.82 -1.40
N SER A 54 -8.97 -15.43 -2.49
CA SER A 54 -7.53 -15.47 -2.81
C SER A 54 -6.93 -14.08 -2.99
N ASP A 55 -7.68 -13.19 -3.63
CA ASP A 55 -7.22 -11.84 -3.95
C ASP A 55 -7.33 -10.96 -2.70
N LEU A 56 -8.35 -11.19 -1.86
CA LEU A 56 -8.45 -10.54 -0.54
C LEU A 56 -7.30 -10.94 0.39
N GLU A 57 -6.95 -12.22 0.45
CA GLU A 57 -5.80 -12.70 1.23
C GLU A 57 -4.49 -12.11 0.70
N TYR A 58 -4.34 -12.04 -0.61
CA TYR A 58 -3.20 -11.36 -1.25
C TYR A 58 -3.11 -9.88 -0.82
N LEU A 59 -4.21 -9.13 -0.96
CA LEU A 59 -4.25 -7.71 -0.62
C LEU A 59 -4.02 -7.45 0.87
N LEU A 60 -4.50 -8.34 1.75
CA LEU A 60 -4.22 -8.29 3.19
C LEU A 60 -2.73 -8.49 3.47
N ASN A 61 -2.14 -9.55 2.89
CA ASN A 61 -0.72 -9.87 3.10
C ASN A 61 0.23 -8.78 2.58
N ARG A 62 -0.17 -8.06 1.53
CA ARG A 62 0.58 -6.91 0.99
C ARG A 62 0.25 -5.59 1.69
N GLY A 63 -0.74 -5.56 2.58
CA GLY A 63 -1.15 -4.36 3.31
C GLY A 63 -1.87 -3.31 2.47
N TYR A 64 -2.48 -3.71 1.33
CA TYR A 64 -3.39 -2.85 0.59
C TYR A 64 -4.76 -2.74 1.28
N ILE A 65 -5.15 -3.75 2.04
CA ILE A 65 -6.34 -3.76 2.88
C ILE A 65 -5.98 -4.27 4.27
N PHE A 66 -6.81 -3.95 5.26
CA PHE A 66 -6.65 -4.32 6.66
C PHE A 66 -7.93 -4.95 7.21
N HIS A 67 -7.85 -5.64 8.34
CA HIS A 67 -9.04 -6.16 9.01
C HIS A 67 -9.88 -5.03 9.62
N SER A 68 -9.23 -3.98 10.13
CA SER A 68 -9.84 -2.76 10.69
C SER A 68 -9.00 -1.51 10.42
N ALA A 69 -9.59 -0.32 10.58
CA ALA A 69 -8.85 0.95 10.50
C ALA A 69 -7.83 1.09 11.65
N GLU A 70 -8.14 0.53 12.83
CA GLU A 70 -7.24 0.53 13.99
C GLU A 70 -5.93 -0.22 13.71
N GLU A 71 -5.98 -1.28 12.89
CA GLU A 71 -4.78 -2.01 12.46
C GLU A 71 -3.86 -1.14 11.61
N GLU A 72 -4.41 -0.36 10.70
CA GLU A 72 -3.66 0.62 9.89
C GLU A 72 -3.04 1.71 10.78
N GLU A 73 -3.80 2.26 11.72
CA GLU A 73 -3.32 3.29 12.66
C GLU A 73 -2.16 2.77 13.53
N ASN A 74 -2.26 1.52 14.01
CA ASN A 74 -1.19 0.89 14.76
C ASN A 74 0.09 0.75 13.92
N LEU A 75 -0.03 0.34 12.66
CA LEU A 75 1.11 0.26 11.74
C LEU A 75 1.75 1.64 11.53
N LEU A 76 0.95 2.67 11.24
CA LEU A 76 1.44 4.05 11.11
C LEU A 76 2.17 4.52 12.37
N SER A 77 1.60 4.29 13.55
CA SER A 77 2.22 4.68 14.81
C SER A 77 3.56 3.98 15.05
N SER A 78 3.71 2.74 14.58
CA SER A 78 4.95 1.97 14.72
C SER A 78 6.07 2.55 13.85
N ILE A 79 5.77 3.01 12.64
CA ILE A 79 6.74 3.61 11.72
C ILE A 79 7.21 4.97 12.26
N LEU A 80 6.28 5.83 12.68
CA LEU A 80 6.61 7.15 13.23
C LEU A 80 7.48 7.07 14.49
N ARG A 81 7.29 6.03 15.32
CA ARG A 81 8.14 5.80 16.51
C ARG A 81 9.56 5.39 16.16
N VAL A 82 9.79 4.78 14.99
CA VAL A 82 11.12 4.41 14.51
C VAL A 82 11.86 5.66 14.02
N ASP A 83 11.18 6.55 13.30
CA ASP A 83 11.77 7.82 12.82
C ASP A 83 12.24 8.73 13.97
N ASP A 84 11.52 8.77 15.10
CA ASP A 84 11.92 9.55 16.27
C ASP A 84 13.15 8.97 17.03
N GLN A 85 13.54 7.71 16.75
CA GLN A 85 14.68 7.05 17.40
C GLN A 85 15.94 7.01 16.55
N GLU A 86 15.86 7.27 15.24
CA GLU A 86 17.02 7.38 14.37
C GLU A 86 17.60 8.81 14.40
N LYS A 87 18.41 9.10 15.43
CA LYS A 87 19.49 10.08 15.27
C LYS A 87 20.49 9.50 14.27
N TYR A 88 20.30 9.76 12.99
CA TYR A 88 21.35 9.54 12.00
C TYR A 88 22.61 10.27 12.46
N PRO A 89 23.75 9.59 12.69
CA PRO A 89 25.02 10.29 12.81
C PRO A 89 25.29 10.94 11.46
N CYS A 90 25.16 12.27 11.40
CA CYS A 90 25.48 13.09 10.25
C CYS A 90 27.00 13.13 9.95
N ASP A 91 27.66 11.97 9.87
CA ASP A 91 29.11 11.87 9.64
C ASP A 91 29.45 11.36 8.22
N PHE A 92 28.48 11.25 7.31
CA PHE A 92 28.72 10.70 5.96
C PHE A 92 28.98 11.73 4.84
N LEU A 93 29.21 13.00 5.14
CA LEU A 93 29.45 14.05 4.13
C LEU A 93 30.74 14.84 4.31
N LEU A 94 31.83 14.20 4.75
CA LEU A 94 33.16 14.81 4.73
C LEU A 94 34.22 13.84 4.21
N TYR A 95 34.15 13.51 2.92
CA TYR A 95 35.36 13.13 2.17
C TYR A 95 35.45 14.01 0.92
N PRO A 96 36.31 15.04 0.89
CA PRO A 96 36.83 15.56 -0.35
C PRO A 96 37.88 14.59 -0.90
N THR A 97 37.77 14.30 -2.19
CA THR A 97 38.75 13.59 -3.04
C THR A 97 40.15 14.17 -2.93
#